data_AF-A0A952RKZ3-F1
#
_entry.id   AF-A0A952RKZ3-F1
#
_cell.length_a   1.000
_cell.length_b   1.000
_cell.length_c   1.000
_cell.angle_alpha   90.00
_cell.angle_beta   90.00
_cell.angle_gamma   90.00
#
_symmetry.space_group_name_H-M   'P 1'
#
loop_
_entity.id
_entity.type
_entity.pdbx_description
1 polymer ?
#
loop_
_entity_poly.entity_id
_entity_poly.type
_entity_poly.pdbx_seq_one_letter_code
_entity_poly.pdbx_strand_id
1 'polypeptide(L)'
;MKRALALAMSLVALACSSPDPEAKAPDPGVAPSGAEFYPVALVLVDRCGSIDCHGSKYRNMRLYGFGSQRFDPRHRPATPETTQLEADQNYNAVAALEPDIFRRVIAEGGADPERLTFVRKSRGRENHKGGTRVTPGDDADRCIQSWLQSSVDADACRRAVPRLNQ
;
A
#
# COMPACT_ATOMS: atom_id res chain seq x y z
N MET A 1 52.40 20.08 39.61
CA MET A 1 52.16 18.70 39.15
C MET A 1 50.76 18.63 38.57
N LYS A 2 50.61 18.71 37.25
CA LYS A 2 49.31 18.69 36.55
C LYS A 2 49.24 17.44 35.68
N ARG A 3 48.24 16.60 35.95
CA ARG A 3 47.91 15.39 35.20
C ARG A 3 47.36 15.79 33.82
N ALA A 4 47.81 15.14 32.76
CA ALA A 4 47.12 15.15 31.47
C ALA A 4 46.90 13.69 31.05
N LEU A 5 45.70 13.20 31.34
CA LEU A 5 45.17 11.94 30.84
C LEU A 5 44.71 12.22 29.39
N ALA A 6 45.49 11.78 28.41
CA ALA A 6 45.10 11.90 27.01
C ALA A 6 43.98 10.90 26.71
N LEU A 7 42.78 11.43 26.53
CA LEU A 7 41.56 10.72 26.18
C LEU A 7 41.68 10.21 24.73
N ALA A 8 41.80 8.90 24.55
CA ALA A 8 41.74 8.27 23.23
C ALA A 8 40.29 8.36 22.71
N MET A 9 40.03 9.34 21.86
CA MET A 9 38.74 9.54 21.19
C MET A 9 38.74 8.67 19.92
N SER A 10 38.34 7.41 20.07
CA SER A 10 38.20 6.49 18.94
C SER A 10 37.02 6.93 18.07
N LEU A 11 37.32 7.28 16.82
CA LEU A 11 36.35 7.59 15.77
C LEU A 11 35.44 6.39 15.50
N VAL A 12 34.16 6.49 15.84
CA VAL A 12 33.10 5.65 15.27
C VAL A 12 32.59 6.40 14.04
N ALA A 13 33.25 6.22 12.90
CA ALA A 13 32.85 6.82 11.64
C ALA A 13 32.42 5.70 10.67
N LEU A 14 31.19 5.85 10.15
CA LEU A 14 30.60 5.20 8.98
C LEU A 14 30.21 3.71 9.09
N ALA A 15 29.05 3.46 9.70
CA ALA A 15 28.24 2.27 9.42
C ALA A 15 27.11 2.55 8.40
N CYS A 16 27.22 3.63 7.62
CA CYS A 16 26.37 3.83 6.44
C CYS A 16 27.09 3.18 5.26
N SER A 17 26.71 1.95 4.91
CA SER A 17 27.05 1.43 3.58
C SER A 17 26.39 2.34 2.55
N SER A 18 27.18 3.00 1.71
CA SER A 18 26.69 3.63 0.49
C SER A 18 25.85 2.60 -0.27
N PRO A 19 24.66 2.95 -0.77
CA PRO A 19 23.96 2.05 -1.69
C PRO A 19 24.93 1.74 -2.84
N ASP A 20 25.09 0.45 -3.11
CA ASP A 20 25.95 -0.03 -4.18
C ASP A 20 25.49 0.61 -5.50
N PRO A 21 26.34 1.41 -6.17
CA PRO A 21 25.97 2.09 -7.41
C PRO A 21 25.70 1.10 -8.55
N GLU A 22 26.14 -0.15 -8.41
CA GLU A 22 25.93 -1.25 -9.35
C GLU A 22 24.80 -2.19 -8.90
N ALA A 23 24.29 -2.02 -7.67
CA ALA A 23 23.09 -2.72 -7.26
C ALA A 23 21.95 -2.24 -8.15
N LYS A 24 21.57 -3.12 -9.09
CA LYS A 24 20.33 -2.96 -9.84
C LYS A 24 19.21 -2.81 -8.82
N ALA A 25 18.62 -1.62 -8.75
CA ALA A 25 17.28 -1.49 -8.23
C ALA A 25 16.44 -2.59 -8.92
N PRO A 26 15.56 -3.30 -8.18
CA PRO A 26 14.60 -4.19 -8.79
C PRO A 26 13.96 -3.45 -9.96
N ASP A 27 13.92 -4.10 -11.13
CA ASP A 27 13.47 -3.48 -12.37
C ASP A 27 12.15 -2.71 -12.13
N PRO A 28 12.11 -1.38 -12.34
CA PRO A 28 10.89 -0.60 -12.17
C PRO A 28 9.76 -1.07 -13.10
N GLY A 29 10.05 -1.89 -14.11
CA GLY A 29 9.07 -2.53 -14.99
C GLY A 29 8.28 -3.70 -14.38
N VAL A 30 8.58 -4.11 -13.15
CA VAL A 30 7.91 -5.25 -12.48
C VAL A 30 6.73 -4.81 -11.62
N ALA A 31 6.57 -3.53 -11.29
CA ALA A 31 5.42 -3.08 -10.51
C ALA A 31 4.31 -2.57 -11.44
N PRO A 32 3.02 -2.88 -11.20
CA PRO A 32 1.94 -2.33 -12.01
C PRO A 32 2.00 -0.81 -11.89
N SER A 33 1.78 -0.10 -12.99
CA SER A 33 1.91 1.35 -12.97
C SER A 33 0.93 1.94 -11.93
N GLY A 34 1.38 2.96 -11.17
CA GLY A 34 0.48 3.70 -10.28
C GLY A 34 -0.72 4.30 -11.03
N ALA A 35 -0.57 4.53 -12.34
CA ALA A 35 -1.65 4.97 -13.23
C ALA A 35 -2.81 3.97 -13.31
N GLU A 36 -2.55 2.66 -13.26
CA GLU A 36 -3.57 1.61 -13.28
C GLU A 36 -4.15 1.33 -11.89
N PHE A 37 -3.52 1.85 -10.83
CA PHE A 37 -3.94 1.59 -9.46
C PHE A 37 -5.18 2.37 -9.03
N TYR A 38 -5.54 3.46 -9.73
CA TYR A 38 -6.68 4.29 -9.34
C TYR A 38 -7.98 3.50 -9.06
N PRO A 39 -8.49 2.62 -9.95
CA PRO A 39 -9.68 1.82 -9.67
C PRO A 39 -9.51 0.89 -8.45
N VAL A 40 -8.32 0.33 -8.23
CA VAL A 40 -8.00 -0.50 -7.06
C VAL A 40 -8.03 0.35 -5.79
N ALA A 41 -7.49 1.57 -5.83
CA ALA A 41 -7.51 2.51 -4.72
C ALA A 41 -8.94 2.82 -4.28
N LEU A 42 -9.89 2.96 -5.23
CA LEU A 42 -11.31 3.18 -4.90
C LEU A 42 -11.89 1.99 -4.11
N VAL A 43 -11.58 0.75 -4.51
CA VAL A 43 -12.00 -0.46 -3.79
C VAL A 43 -11.40 -0.50 -2.39
N LEU A 44 -10.10 -0.24 -2.26
CA LEU A 44 -9.43 -0.26 -0.96
C LEU A 44 -9.97 0.82 -0.02
N VAL A 45 -10.22 2.03 -0.53
CA VAL A 45 -10.82 3.13 0.24
C VAL A 45 -12.23 2.77 0.71
N ASP A 46 -13.08 2.23 -0.17
CA ASP A 46 -14.46 1.85 0.17
C ASP A 46 -14.52 0.75 1.23
N ARG A 47 -13.67 -0.28 1.13
CA ARG A 47 -13.70 -1.46 2.02
C ARG A 47 -12.92 -1.29 3.31
N CYS A 48 -11.83 -0.53 3.27
CA CYS A 48 -10.82 -0.48 4.32
C CYS A 48 -10.56 0.94 4.84
N GLY A 49 -10.93 1.97 4.08
CA GLY A 49 -10.53 3.36 4.29
C GLY A 49 -11.39 4.16 5.25
N SER A 50 -12.31 3.60 6.02
CA SER A 50 -13.03 4.41 7.02
C SER A 50 -12.07 4.95 8.09
N ILE A 51 -12.44 6.08 8.74
CA ILE A 51 -11.63 6.71 9.80
C ILE A 51 -11.28 5.75 10.94
N ASP A 52 -12.17 4.82 11.30
CA ASP A 52 -11.92 3.83 12.35
C ASP A 52 -10.95 2.70 11.91
N CYS A 53 -10.79 2.56 10.60
CA CYS A 53 -9.91 1.59 9.94
C CYS A 53 -8.68 2.30 9.37
N HIS A 54 -8.36 2.08 8.10
CA HIS A 54 -7.14 2.56 7.43
C HIS A 54 -7.24 4.01 6.94
N GLY A 55 -8.40 4.66 7.09
CA GLY A 55 -8.60 6.07 6.81
C GLY A 55 -8.09 7.03 7.88
N SER A 56 -7.26 6.57 8.82
CA SER A 56 -6.69 7.42 9.87
C SER A 56 -5.16 7.42 9.84
N LYS A 57 -4.58 8.51 10.33
CA LYS A 57 -3.13 8.64 10.54
C LYS A 57 -2.53 7.65 11.54
N TYR A 58 -3.36 6.88 12.24
CA TYR A 58 -2.93 5.96 13.30
C TYR A 58 -2.81 4.51 12.80
N ARG A 59 -2.94 4.25 11.50
CA ARG A 59 -2.71 2.94 10.89
C ARG A 59 -1.49 2.96 9.97
N ASN A 60 -0.77 1.84 9.94
CA ASN A 60 0.43 1.67 9.12
C ASN A 60 0.11 1.69 7.62
N MET A 61 -0.90 0.93 7.17
CA MET A 61 -1.48 1.09 5.83
C MET A 61 -2.47 2.25 5.90
N ARG A 62 -2.08 3.43 5.43
CA ARG A 62 -2.95 4.63 5.45
C ARG A 62 -3.57 4.84 4.08
N LEU A 63 -4.89 4.87 4.05
CA LEU A 63 -5.67 5.09 2.83
C LEU A 63 -6.34 6.46 2.86
N TYR A 64 -6.22 7.18 1.76
CA TYR A 64 -6.81 8.49 1.54
C TYR A 64 -7.90 8.42 0.47
N GLY A 65 -8.95 9.23 0.63
CA GLY A 65 -10.03 9.31 -0.34
C GLY A 65 -11.40 9.55 0.28
N PHE A 66 -12.44 9.30 -0.50
CA PHE A 66 -13.82 9.46 -0.08
C PHE A 66 -14.14 8.57 1.14
N GLY A 67 -14.65 9.17 2.22
CA GLY A 67 -14.93 8.47 3.49
C GLY A 67 -13.70 8.27 4.39
N SER A 68 -12.52 8.69 3.95
CA SER A 68 -11.25 8.59 4.68
C SER A 68 -10.73 9.96 5.12
N GLN A 69 -9.66 9.96 5.91
CA GLN A 69 -8.81 11.14 5.98
C GLN A 69 -8.30 11.51 4.59
N ARG A 70 -8.30 12.81 4.29
CA ARG A 70 -7.88 13.32 2.99
C ARG A 70 -6.39 13.64 2.96
N PHE A 71 -5.79 13.50 1.78
CA PHE A 71 -4.38 13.90 1.61
C PHE A 71 -4.26 15.43 1.57
N ASP A 72 -5.14 16.10 0.82
CA ASP A 72 -5.31 17.54 0.90
C ASP A 72 -6.14 17.90 2.15
N PRO A 73 -5.60 18.66 3.13
CA PRO A 73 -6.30 19.00 4.35
C PRO A 73 -7.52 19.92 4.12
N ARG A 74 -7.68 20.50 2.92
CA ARG A 74 -8.84 21.33 2.54
C ARG A 74 -10.02 20.49 2.09
N HIS A 75 -9.79 19.25 1.64
CA HIS A 75 -10.85 18.33 1.25
C HIS A 75 -11.56 17.80 2.50
N ARG A 76 -12.88 17.62 2.38
CA ARG A 76 -13.70 16.99 3.42
C ARG A 76 -13.75 15.48 3.17
N PRO A 77 -14.01 14.65 4.20
CA PRO A 77 -14.07 13.20 4.01
C PRO A 77 -15.03 12.77 2.89
N ALA A 78 -16.20 13.40 2.79
CA ALA A 78 -17.21 13.07 1.78
C ALA A 78 -17.13 13.90 0.48
N THR A 79 -16.16 14.80 0.32
CA THR A 79 -16.03 15.59 -0.92
C THR A 79 -14.63 16.24 -1.05
N PRO A 80 -14.01 16.21 -2.24
CA PRO A 80 -14.48 15.63 -3.50
C PRO A 80 -14.37 14.11 -3.52
N GLU A 81 -14.59 13.50 -4.67
CA GLU A 81 -14.18 12.13 -4.95
C GLU A 81 -12.68 11.91 -4.63
N THR A 82 -12.28 10.64 -4.46
CA THR A 82 -10.87 10.29 -4.32
C THR A 82 -10.09 10.84 -5.52
N THR A 83 -8.97 11.50 -5.28
CA THR A 83 -8.15 12.09 -6.34
C THR A 83 -7.07 11.12 -6.83
N GLN A 84 -6.50 11.35 -8.02
CA GLN A 84 -5.36 10.55 -8.50
C GLN A 84 -4.18 10.63 -7.52
N LEU A 85 -3.89 11.81 -6.98
CA LEU A 85 -2.82 11.98 -5.99
C LEU A 85 -3.06 11.11 -4.75
N GLU A 86 -4.30 11.01 -4.27
CA GLU A 86 -4.65 10.12 -3.16
C GLU A 86 -4.48 8.64 -3.53
N ALA A 87 -4.84 8.26 -4.77
CA ALA A 87 -4.59 6.90 -5.25
C ALA A 87 -3.10 6.57 -5.32
N ASP A 88 -2.25 7.49 -5.76
CA ASP A 88 -0.79 7.30 -5.80
C ASP A 88 -0.22 7.14 -4.38
N GLN A 89 -0.73 7.90 -3.40
CA GLN A 89 -0.35 7.72 -2.00
C GLN A 89 -0.82 6.37 -1.44
N ASN A 90 -2.00 5.91 -1.84
CA ASN A 90 -2.53 4.61 -1.44
C ASN A 90 -1.71 3.46 -2.04
N TYR A 91 -1.25 3.59 -3.30
CA TYR A 91 -0.35 2.63 -3.92
C TYR A 91 0.92 2.48 -3.08
N ASN A 92 1.57 3.60 -2.74
CA ASN A 92 2.76 3.61 -1.90
C ASN A 92 2.49 2.98 -0.54
N ALA A 93 1.35 3.28 0.09
CA ALA A 93 0.99 2.74 1.38
C ALA A 93 0.81 1.21 1.37
N VAL A 94 0.29 0.63 0.28
CA VAL A 94 0.14 -0.82 0.12
C VAL A 94 1.48 -1.47 -0.22
N ALA A 95 2.19 -0.96 -1.23
CA ALA A 95 3.45 -1.52 -1.69
C ALA A 95 4.55 -1.46 -0.61
N ALA A 96 4.55 -0.44 0.24
CA ALA A 96 5.53 -0.28 1.32
C ALA A 96 5.31 -1.19 2.53
N LEU A 97 4.18 -1.91 2.64
CA LEU A 97 3.96 -2.83 3.76
C LEU A 97 4.98 -3.96 3.76
N GLU A 98 5.20 -4.56 2.60
CA GLU A 98 6.02 -5.74 2.42
C GLU A 98 6.75 -5.67 1.07
N PRO A 99 7.64 -4.68 0.87
CA PRO A 99 8.14 -4.30 -0.47
C PRO A 99 8.79 -5.47 -1.22
N ASP A 100 9.55 -6.33 -0.55
CA ASP A 100 10.22 -7.46 -1.20
C ASP A 100 9.25 -8.59 -1.54
N ILE A 101 8.22 -8.83 -0.71
CA ILE A 101 7.18 -9.82 -1.00
C ILE A 101 6.28 -9.31 -2.12
N PHE A 102 5.89 -8.03 -2.07
CA PHE A 102 5.09 -7.36 -3.08
C PHE A 102 5.75 -7.48 -4.46
N ARG A 103 7.02 -7.07 -4.59
CA ARG A 103 7.76 -7.20 -5.86
C ARG A 103 7.80 -8.63 -6.38
N ARG A 104 8.05 -9.62 -5.51
CA ARG A 104 8.06 -11.03 -5.91
C ARG A 104 6.70 -11.50 -6.40
N VAL A 105 5.61 -11.16 -5.71
CA VAL A 105 4.26 -11.53 -6.13
C VAL A 105 3.93 -10.95 -7.50
N ILE A 106 4.26 -9.68 -7.76
CA ILE A 106 4.03 -9.12 -9.10
C ILE A 106 4.94 -9.77 -10.16
N ALA A 107 6.22 -9.99 -9.86
CA ALA A 107 7.17 -10.65 -10.76
C ALA A 107 6.71 -12.06 -11.18
N GLU A 108 5.99 -12.74 -10.29
CA GLU A 108 5.41 -14.06 -10.48
C GLU A 108 3.98 -14.00 -11.05
N GLY A 109 3.56 -12.85 -11.60
CA GLY A 109 2.25 -12.67 -12.24
C GLY A 109 1.09 -12.73 -11.26
N GLY A 110 1.28 -12.31 -10.01
CA GLY A 110 0.26 -12.34 -8.98
C GLY A 110 0.03 -13.72 -8.35
N ALA A 111 0.90 -14.70 -8.60
CA ALA A 111 0.82 -16.03 -8.00
C ALA A 111 0.91 -15.99 -6.47
N ASP A 112 0.14 -16.86 -5.81
CA ASP A 112 0.04 -16.99 -4.36
C ASP A 112 -0.09 -15.63 -3.63
N PRO A 113 -1.15 -14.84 -3.92
CA PRO A 113 -1.28 -13.47 -3.42
C PRO A 113 -1.41 -13.41 -1.89
N GLU A 114 -1.78 -14.51 -1.24
CA GLU A 114 -1.80 -14.70 0.21
C GLU A 114 -0.40 -14.59 0.86
N ARG A 115 0.69 -14.52 0.09
CA ARG A 115 2.00 -14.11 0.63
C ARG A 115 1.95 -12.69 1.19
N LEU A 116 1.07 -11.84 0.67
CA LEU A 116 0.86 -10.47 1.13
C LEU A 116 -0.09 -10.44 2.31
N THR A 117 0.35 -9.81 3.39
CA THR A 117 -0.41 -9.64 4.64
C THR A 117 -1.73 -8.91 4.40
N PHE A 118 -1.78 -7.91 3.51
CA PHE A 118 -3.04 -7.21 3.22
C PHE A 118 -4.08 -8.13 2.55
N VAL A 119 -3.63 -9.09 1.72
CA VAL A 119 -4.50 -10.09 1.10
C VAL A 119 -5.02 -11.06 2.16
N ARG A 120 -4.14 -11.64 2.99
CA ARG A 120 -4.55 -12.56 4.06
C ARG A 120 -5.54 -11.94 5.03
N LYS A 121 -5.24 -10.73 5.52
CA LYS A 121 -6.08 -10.03 6.48
C LYS A 121 -7.42 -9.61 5.87
N SER A 122 -7.44 -9.13 4.63
CA SER A 122 -8.70 -8.74 3.97
C SER A 122 -9.60 -9.94 3.67
N ARG A 123 -9.02 -11.11 3.36
CA ARG A 123 -9.74 -12.36 3.12
C ARG A 123 -10.05 -13.18 4.39
N GLY A 124 -9.69 -12.67 5.57
CA GLY A 124 -9.95 -13.35 6.85
C GLY A 124 -9.10 -14.61 7.09
N ARG A 125 -7.97 -14.76 6.38
CA ARG A 125 -6.98 -15.82 6.60
C ARG A 125 -6.00 -15.51 7.73
N GLU A 126 -5.99 -14.27 8.18
CA GLU A 126 -5.20 -13.80 9.33
C GLU A 126 -6.07 -12.88 10.19
N ASN A 127 -5.93 -12.96 11.52
CA ASN A 127 -6.70 -12.13 12.44
C ASN A 127 -6.59 -10.64 12.10
N HIS A 128 -7.74 -10.00 12.00
CA HIS A 128 -7.85 -8.61 11.60
C HIS A 128 -9.05 -7.95 12.30
N LYS A 129 -8.81 -6.79 12.95
CA LYS A 129 -9.85 -6.04 13.67
C LYS A 129 -11.04 -5.68 12.77
N GLY A 130 -10.79 -5.38 11.49
CA GLY A 130 -11.84 -5.05 10.52
C GLY A 130 -12.64 -6.26 10.01
N GLY A 131 -12.29 -7.48 10.45
CA GLY A 131 -12.85 -8.72 9.93
C GLY A 131 -12.49 -8.96 8.47
N THR A 132 -13.26 -9.84 7.83
CA THR A 132 -13.19 -10.12 6.39
C THR A 132 -13.81 -8.96 5.60
N ARG A 133 -13.02 -8.36 4.71
CA ARG A 133 -13.43 -7.24 3.85
C ARG A 133 -13.51 -7.59 2.36
N VAL A 134 -12.94 -8.74 1.99
CA VAL A 134 -12.88 -9.27 0.63
C VAL A 134 -13.21 -10.75 0.69
N THR A 135 -14.16 -11.21 -0.13
CA THR A 135 -14.49 -12.63 -0.26
C THR A 135 -13.80 -13.19 -1.50
N PRO A 136 -13.03 -14.30 -1.41
CA PRO A 136 -12.40 -14.89 -2.58
C PRO A 136 -13.39 -15.11 -3.74
N GLY A 137 -13.04 -14.60 -4.92
CA GLY A 137 -13.86 -14.67 -6.14
C GLY A 137 -14.93 -13.59 -6.32
N ASP A 138 -15.14 -12.70 -5.33
CA ASP A 138 -16.01 -11.52 -5.47
C ASP A 138 -15.37 -10.43 -6.36
N ASP A 139 -16.13 -9.37 -6.68
CA ASP A 139 -15.63 -8.30 -7.55
C ASP A 139 -14.44 -7.52 -6.95
N ALA A 140 -14.37 -7.35 -5.62
CA ALA A 140 -13.24 -6.68 -4.98
C ALA A 140 -11.99 -7.55 -5.04
N ASP A 141 -12.16 -8.85 -4.86
CA ASP A 141 -11.10 -9.83 -4.95
C ASP A 141 -10.54 -9.91 -6.37
N ARG A 142 -11.40 -9.96 -7.40
CA ARG A 142 -10.98 -9.90 -8.80
C ARG A 142 -10.25 -8.62 -9.14
N CYS A 143 -10.76 -7.48 -8.68
CA CYS A 143 -10.08 -6.19 -8.83
C CYS A 143 -8.66 -6.23 -8.27
N ILE A 144 -8.47 -6.69 -7.03
CA ILE A 144 -7.15 -6.78 -6.39
C ILE A 144 -6.25 -7.79 -7.10
N GLN A 145 -6.75 -8.99 -7.43
CA GLN A 145 -5.96 -10.02 -8.10
C GLN A 145 -5.50 -9.58 -9.49
N SER A 146 -6.38 -8.98 -10.29
CA SER A 146 -6.07 -8.48 -11.62
C SER A 146 -4.99 -7.38 -11.59
N TRP A 147 -4.97 -6.56 -10.53
CA TRP A 147 -3.88 -5.62 -10.27
C TRP A 147 -2.56 -6.31 -9.94
N LEU A 148 -2.58 -7.32 -9.07
CA LEU A 148 -1.37 -8.11 -8.76
C LEU A 148 -0.81 -8.85 -9.98
N GLN A 149 -1.68 -9.13 -10.97
CA GLN A 149 -1.34 -9.72 -12.27
C GLN A 149 -0.89 -8.68 -13.31
N SER A 150 -0.82 -7.38 -12.95
CA SER A 150 -0.52 -6.27 -13.87
C SER A 150 -1.49 -6.16 -15.06
N SER A 151 -2.77 -6.50 -14.85
CA SER A 151 -3.82 -6.45 -15.88
C SER A 151 -5.17 -6.11 -15.24
N VAL A 152 -5.32 -4.88 -14.75
CA VAL A 152 -6.47 -4.45 -13.92
C VAL A 152 -7.82 -4.63 -14.63
N ASP A 153 -8.72 -5.38 -14.00
CA ASP A 153 -10.15 -5.49 -14.36
C ASP A 153 -10.93 -4.29 -13.78
N ALA A 154 -10.96 -3.20 -14.54
CA ALA A 154 -11.62 -1.96 -14.15
C ALA A 154 -13.14 -2.13 -13.92
N ASP A 155 -13.77 -3.09 -14.59
CA ASP A 155 -15.21 -3.35 -14.44
C ASP A 155 -15.50 -4.05 -13.10
N ALA A 156 -14.68 -5.04 -12.72
CA ALA A 156 -14.74 -5.64 -11.39
C ALA A 156 -14.49 -4.58 -10.30
N CYS A 157 -13.49 -3.72 -10.48
CA CYS A 157 -13.23 -2.63 -9.53
C CYS A 157 -14.43 -1.68 -9.38
N ARG A 158 -15.08 -1.30 -10.49
CA ARG A 158 -16.28 -0.43 -10.44
C ARG A 158 -17.44 -1.10 -9.72
N ARG A 159 -17.75 -2.37 -10.02
CA ARG A 159 -18.83 -3.11 -9.35
C ARG A 159 -18.55 -3.33 -7.86
N ALA A 160 -17.27 -3.42 -7.48
CA ALA A 160 -16.85 -3.59 -6.10
C ALA A 160 -17.09 -2.36 -5.20
N VAL A 161 -17.39 -1.18 -5.77
CA VAL A 161 -17.61 0.08 -5.05
C VAL A 161 -19.08 0.51 -5.18
N PRO A 162 -19.96 0.20 -4.20
CA PRO A 162 -21.40 0.39 -4.34
C PRO A 162 -21.84 1.83 -4.67
N ARG A 163 -21.14 2.83 -4.15
CA ARG A 163 -21.45 4.26 -4.38
C ARG A 163 -21.22 4.73 -5.83
N LEU A 164 -20.49 3.97 -6.65
CA LEU A 164 -20.26 4.31 -8.07
C LEU A 164 -21.31 3.68 -9.00
N ASN A 165 -22.23 2.88 -8.44
CA ASN A 165 -23.26 2.14 -9.20
C ASN A 165 -24.68 2.66 -8.89
N GLN A 166 -24.80 3.84 -8.30
CA GLN A 166 -26.04 4.54 -7.97
C GLN A 166 -26.21 5.74 -8.90
#